data_AF-G8U131-F1
#
_entry.id   AF-G8U131-F1
#
_cell.length_a   1.000
_cell.length_b   1.000
_cell.length_c   1.000
_cell.angle_alpha   90.00
_cell.angle_beta   90.00
_cell.angle_gamma   90.00
#
_symmetry.space_group_name_H-M   'P 1'
#
loop_
_entity.id
_entity.type
_entity.pdbx_description
1 polymer ?
#
loop_
_entity_poly.entity_id
_entity_poly.type
_entity_poly.pdbx_seq_one_letter_code
_entity_poly.pdbx_strand_id
1 'polypeptide(L)' 'MKWLKEIWNLFVDDGPLALIAILTLGVAVIVAHLGRPNWAGVIIFLGVAGGLWWRTRN' A
#
# COMPACT_ATOMS: atom_id res chain seq x y z
N MET A 1 21.40 -1.02 -3.99
CA MET A 1 20.43 -0.86 -5.10
C MET A 1 19.60 -2.11 -5.41
N LYS A 2 20.02 -3.34 -5.03
CA LYS A 2 19.20 -4.57 -5.21
C LYS A 2 17.87 -4.53 -4.44
N TRP A 3 17.89 -4.06 -3.19
CA TRP A 3 16.70 -3.95 -2.35
C TRP A 3 15.59 -3.06 -2.95
N LEU A 4 15.96 -1.93 -3.54
CA LEU A 4 14.99 -1.05 -4.19
C LEU A 4 14.35 -1.71 -5.42
N LYS A 5 15.13 -2.53 -6.14
CA LYS A 5 14.64 -3.33 -7.28
C LYS A 5 13.73 -4.48 -6.84
N GLU A 6 14.03 -5.12 -5.71
CA GLU A 6 13.14 -6.16 -5.15
C GLU A 6 11.81 -5.58 -4.74
N ILE A 7 11.80 -4.45 -4.04
CA ILE A 7 10.55 -3.74 -3.70
C ILE A 7 9.83 -3.33 -4.98
N TRP A 8 10.53 -2.74 -5.95
CA TRP A 8 9.95 -2.35 -7.23
C TRP A 8 9.31 -3.54 -7.96
N ASN A 9 10.00 -4.67 -8.08
CA ASN A 9 9.44 -5.88 -8.67
C ASN A 9 8.24 -6.41 -7.87
N LEU A 10 8.27 -6.34 -6.53
CA LEU A 10 7.14 -6.72 -5.69
C LEU A 10 5.90 -5.85 -5.89
N PHE A 11 6.08 -4.60 -6.31
CA PHE A 11 4.99 -3.66 -6.61
C PHE A 11 4.63 -3.60 -8.09
N VAL A 12 5.52 -3.96 -9.01
CA VAL A 12 5.29 -3.85 -10.46
C VAL A 12 4.93 -5.19 -11.10
N ASP A 13 5.54 -6.29 -10.66
CA ASP A 13 5.25 -7.62 -11.21
C ASP A 13 3.99 -8.24 -10.58
N ASP A 14 3.66 -7.90 -9.33
CA ASP A 14 2.40 -8.30 -8.68
C ASP A 14 1.33 -7.21 -8.87
N GLY A 15 0.70 -7.20 -10.05
CA GLY A 15 -0.39 -6.29 -10.42
C GLY A 15 -1.51 -6.11 -9.36
N PRO A 16 -1.95 -7.15 -8.63
CA PRO A 16 -2.94 -7.01 -7.55
C PRO A 16 -2.42 -6.18 -6.36
N LEU A 17 -1.15 -6.36 -5.98
CA LEU A 17 -0.51 -5.64 -4.89
C LEU A 17 -0.29 -4.17 -5.25
N ALA A 18 0.10 -3.92 -6.51
CA ALA A 18 0.18 -2.58 -7.08
C ALA A 18 -1.16 -1.83 -6.96
N LEU A 19 -2.25 -2.50 -7.34
CA LEU A 19 -3.59 -1.92 -7.32
C LEU A 19 -4.04 -1.59 -5.89
N ILE A 20 -3.81 -2.51 -4.95
CA ILE A 20 -4.12 -2.31 -3.52
C ILE A 20 -3.30 -1.14 -2.97
N ALA A 21 -2.02 -1.05 -3.31
CA ALA A 21 -1.15 0.03 -2.85
C ALA A 21 -1.62 1.42 -3.35
N ILE A 22 -1.98 1.52 -4.64
CA ILE A 22 -2.48 2.76 -5.24
C ILE A 22 -3.82 3.16 -4.62
N LEU A 23 -4.75 2.22 -4.45
CA LEU A 23 -6.04 2.48 -3.81
C LEU A 23 -5.86 2.95 -2.36
N THR A 24 -4.96 2.31 -1.62
CA THR A 24 -4.67 2.65 -0.22
C THR A 24 -4.05 4.04 -0.12
N LEU A 25 -3.10 4.38 -0.99
CA LEU A 25 -2.51 5.72 -1.06
C LEU A 25 -3.55 6.78 -1.40
N GLY A 26 -4.44 6.51 -2.36
CA GLY A 26 -5.52 7.44 -2.72
C GLY A 26 -6.46 7.74 -1.54
N VAL A 27 -6.89 6.71 -0.82
CA VAL A 27 -7.73 6.88 0.38
C VAL A 27 -6.99 7.64 1.49
N ALA A 28 -5.71 7.35 1.69
CA ALA A 28 -4.89 8.03 2.68
C ALA A 28 -4.72 9.53 2.38
N VAL A 29 -4.53 9.90 1.11
CA VAL A 29 -4.45 11.30 0.68
C VAL A 29 -5.78 12.01 0.96
N ILE A 30 -6.91 11.40 0.63
CA ILE A 30 -8.24 11.97 0.90
C ILE A 30 -8.44 12.18 2.41
N VAL A 31 -8.09 11.19 3.23
CA VAL A 31 -8.24 11.27 4.70
C VAL A 31 -7.27 12.28 5.33
N ALA A 32 -6.06 12.40 4.79
CA ALA A 32 -5.12 13.45 5.19
C ALA A 32 -5.68 14.84 4.86
N HIS A 33 -6.31 14.99 3.69
CA HIS A 33 -6.92 16.25 3.25
C HIS A 33 -8.14 16.65 4.10
N LEU A 34 -8.84 15.69 4.71
CA LEU A 34 -9.93 15.92 5.67
C LEU A 34 -9.45 16.34 7.08
N GLY A 35 -8.16 16.66 7.24
CA GLY A 35 -7.60 17.15 8.50
C GLY A 35 -7.38 16.06 9.56
N ARG A 36 -7.37 14.78 9.16
CA ARG A 36 -7.10 13.63 10.06
C ARG A 36 -5.82 12.87 9.67
N PRO A 37 -4.64 13.52 9.74
CA PRO A 37 -3.37 12.92 9.29
C PRO A 37 -3.00 11.64 10.04
N ASN A 38 -3.36 11.53 11.33
CA ASN A 38 -3.12 10.33 12.13
C ASN A 38 -3.87 9.10 11.58
N TRP A 39 -5.05 9.29 11.00
CA TRP A 39 -5.85 8.21 10.43
C TRP A 39 -5.37 7.80 9.04
N ALA A 40 -4.78 8.73 8.28
CA ALA A 40 -4.19 8.44 6.98
C ALA A 40 -3.05 7.42 7.09
N GLY A 41 -2.17 7.58 8.09
CA GLY A 41 -1.08 6.62 8.35
C GLY A 41 -1.60 5.21 8.71
N VAL A 42 -2.66 5.13 9.51
CA VAL A 42 -3.31 3.85 9.88
C VAL A 42 -3.92 3.16 8.66
N ILE A 43 -4.56 3.92 7.76
CA ILE A 43 -5.14 3.38 6.53
C ILE A 43 -4.05 2.84 5.61
N ILE A 44 -2.93 3.56 5.45
CA ILE A 44 -1.77 3.07 4.68
C ILE A 44 -1.25 1.76 5.25
N PHE A 45 -1.05 1.73 6.58
CA PHE A 45 -0.55 0.54 7.26
C PHE A 45 -1.48 -0.66 7.05
N LEU A 46 -2.79 -0.48 7.24
CA LEU A 46 -3.77 -1.56 7.08
C LEU A 46 -3.90 -2.04 5.64
N GLY A 47 -3.89 -1.15 4.65
CA GLY A 47 -4.00 -1.55 3.25
C GLY A 47 -2.76 -2.30 2.76
N VAL A 48 -1.56 -1.85 3.14
CA VAL A 48 -0.31 -2.56 2.81
C VAL A 48 -0.21 -3.90 3.55
N ALA A 49 -0.50 -3.93 4.85
CA ALA A 49 -0.48 -5.16 5.64
C ALA A 49 -1.52 -6.18 5.14
N GLY A 50 -2.73 -5.72 4.80
CA GLY A 50 -3.78 -6.55 4.21
C GLY A 50 -3.39 -7.11 2.85
N GLY A 51 -2.79 -6.29 1.98
CA GLY A 51 -2.28 -6.74 0.67
C GLY A 51 -1.19 -7.80 0.79
N LEU A 52 -0.24 -7.61 1.72
CA LEU A 52 0.83 -8.57 1.99
C LEU A 52 0.31 -9.87 2.63
N TRP A 53 -0.66 -9.77 3.54
CA TRP A 53 -1.32 -10.94 4.13
C TRP A 53 -2.06 -11.77 3.08
N TRP A 54 -2.79 -11.10 2.18
CA TRP A 54 -3.48 -11.78 1.09
C TRP A 54 -2.48 -12.49 0.17
N ARG A 55 -1.38 -11.82 -0.17
CA ARG A 55 -0.34 -12.38 -1.03
C ARG A 55 0.40 -13.57 -0.40
N THR A 56 0.62 -13.55 0.91
CA THR A 56 1.28 -14.68 1.60
C THR A 56 0.40 -15.92 1.72
N ARG A 57 -0.92 -15.79 1.54
CA ARG A 57 -1.88 -16.90 1.55
C ARG A 57 -2.23 -17.47 0.17
N ASN A 58 -1.93 -16.76 -0.92
CA ASN A 58 -2.26 -17.13 -2.31
C ASN A 58 -0.99 -17.24 -3.17
#